data_AF-A0A4U9XM73-F1
#
_entry.id   AF-A0A4U9XM73-F1
#
_cell.length_a   1.000
_cell.length_b   1.000
_cell.length_c   1.000
_cell.angle_alpha   90.00
_cell.angle_beta   90.00
_cell.angle_gamma   90.00
#
_symmetry.space_group_name_H-M   'P 1'
#
loop_
_entity.id
_entity.type
_entity.pdbx_description
1 polymer ?
#
loop_
_entity_poly.entity_id
_entity_poly.type
_entity_poly.pdbx_seq_one_letter_code
_entity_poly.pdbx_strand_id
1 'polypeptide(L)' 'MVCLIKKIENHLNEKGMTKVDLQKSTGLHKRSIESIRYHDPGFSKMVKIADALGVSLDEFR' A
#
# COMPACT_ATOMS: atom_id res chain seq x y z
N MET A 1 -14.69 7.19 -9.04
CA MET A 1 -13.32 7.67 -8.74
C MET A 1 -12.94 7.23 -7.34
N VAL A 2 -12.54 5.96 -7.19
CA VAL A 2 -12.18 5.40 -5.87
C VAL A 2 -10.70 5.67 -5.64
N CYS A 3 -10.37 6.45 -4.62
CA CYS A 3 -8.98 6.78 -4.31
C CYS A 3 -8.19 5.51 -3.93
N LEU A 4 -7.03 5.32 -4.56
CA LEU A 4 -6.15 4.16 -4.40
C LEU A 4 -5.79 3.85 -2.93
N ILE A 5 -5.63 4.91 -2.13
CA ILE A 5 -5.41 4.84 -0.68
C ILE A 5 -6.53 4.13 0.06
N LYS A 6 -7.79 4.33 -0.33
CA LYS A 6 -8.91 3.66 0.31
C LYS A 6 -8.87 2.15 0.06
N LYS A 7 -8.45 1.71 -1.13
CA LYS A 7 -8.24 0.28 -1.43
C LYS A 7 -7.14 -0.29 -0.54
N ILE A 8 -6.00 0.40 -0.44
CA ILE A 8 -4.89 -0.01 0.43
C ILE A 8 -5.33 -0.07 1.91
N GLU A 9 -6.02 0.96 2.40
CA GLU A 9 -6.50 1.01 3.80
C GLU A 9 -7.57 -0.07 4.09
N ASN A 10 -8.42 -0.40 3.12
CA ASN A 10 -9.35 -1.52 3.25
C ASN A 10 -8.60 -2.85 3.35
N HIS A 11 -7.67 -3.15 2.43
CA HIS A 11 -6.89 -4.38 2.50
C HIS A 11 -6.05 -4.49 3.77
N LEU A 12 -5.51 -3.37 4.26
CA LEU A 12 -4.83 -3.33 5.56
C LEU A 12 -5.77 -3.72 6.70
N ASN A 13 -6.97 -3.14 6.73
CA ASN A 13 -7.97 -3.47 7.74
C ASN A 13 -8.46 -4.92 7.64
N GLU A 14 -8.70 -5.43 6.43
CA GLU A 14 -9.10 -6.82 6.19
C GLU A 14 -8.05 -7.81 6.67
N LYS A 15 -6.76 -7.46 6.53
CA LYS A 15 -5.64 -8.28 7.01
C LYS A 15 -5.28 -8.05 8.48
N GLY A 16 -5.93 -7.10 9.16
CA GLY A 16 -5.55 -6.69 10.51
C GLY A 16 -4.14 -6.10 10.59
N MET A 17 -3.59 -5.63 9.47
CA MET A 17 -2.24 -5.04 9.41
C MET A 17 -2.29 -3.56 9.71
N THR A 18 -1.42 -3.10 10.60
CA THR A 18 -1.24 -1.66 10.81
C THR A 18 -0.28 -1.08 9.77
N LYS A 19 -0.26 0.25 9.65
CA LYS A 19 0.71 0.95 8.80
C LYS A 19 2.16 0.62 9.15
N VAL A 20 2.42 0.25 10.41
CA VAL A 20 3.75 -0.16 10.89
C VAL A 20 4.10 -1.55 10.38
N ASP A 21 3.15 -2.49 10.38
CA ASP A 21 3.33 -3.83 9.81
C ASP A 21 3.55 -3.77 8.31
N LEU A 22 2.79 -2.92 7.61
CA LEU A 22 3.02 -2.64 6.18
C LEU A 22 4.42 -2.07 5.96
N GLN A 23 4.88 -1.16 6.82
CA GLN A 23 6.22 -0.60 6.73
C GLN A 23 7.30 -1.68 6.88
N LYS A 24 7.14 -2.58 7.85
CA LYS A 24 8.07 -3.71 8.06
C LYS A 24 8.05 -4.69 6.90
N SER A 25 6.87 -5.03 6.39
CA SER A 25 6.71 -6.01 5.30
C SER A 25 7.19 -5.46 3.95
N THR A 26 6.88 -4.20 3.64
CA THR A 26 7.32 -3.56 2.38
C THR A 26 8.77 -3.09 2.40
N GLY A 27 9.37 -2.95 3.59
CA GLY A 27 10.67 -2.30 3.77
C GLY A 27 10.71 -0.83 3.32
N LEU A 28 9.54 -0.20 3.11
CA LEU A 28 9.47 1.20 2.70
C LEU A 28 9.67 2.11 3.91
N HIS A 29 10.31 3.26 3.71
CA HIS A 29 10.39 4.26 4.75
C HIS A 29 9.01 4.88 5.04
N LYS A 30 8.72 5.27 6.29
CA LYS A 30 7.45 5.89 6.70
C LYS A 30 7.01 7.03 5.77
N ARG A 31 7.98 7.88 5.36
CA ARG A 31 7.77 8.98 4.41
C ARG A 31 7.34 8.51 3.02
N SER A 32 7.80 7.34 2.57
CA SER A 32 7.33 6.73 1.32
C SER A 32 5.89 6.25 1.44
N ILE A 33 5.49 5.71 2.60
CA ILE A 33 4.11 5.30 2.83
C ILE A 33 3.18 6.53 2.90
N GLU A 34 3.60 7.58 3.60
CA GLU A 34 2.86 8.84 3.59
C GLU A 34 2.78 9.45 2.19
N SER A 35 3.82 9.36 1.36
CA SER A 35 3.77 9.88 -0.01
C SER A 35 2.72 9.18 -0.88
N ILE A 36 2.41 7.89 -0.65
CA ILE A 36 1.31 7.18 -1.34
C ILE A 36 -0.04 7.90 -1.13
N ARG A 37 -0.19 8.60 0.01
CA ARG A 37 -1.42 9.33 0.33
C ARG A 37 -1.64 10.60 -0.49
N TYR A 38 -0.55 11.19 -0.97
CA TYR A 38 -0.58 12.47 -1.67
C TYR A 38 -0.26 12.32 -3.16
N HIS A 39 0.48 11.28 -3.52
CA HIS A 39 0.93 11.00 -4.88
C HIS A 39 0.83 9.51 -5.19
N ASP A 40 0.59 9.20 -6.46
CA ASP A 40 0.65 7.85 -6.95
C ASP A 40 2.05 7.27 -6.70
N PRO A 41 2.17 6.18 -5.93
CA PRO A 41 3.45 5.58 -5.70
C PRO A 41 3.90 4.92 -7.01
N GLY A 42 5.01 5.40 -7.57
CA GLY A 42 5.56 4.80 -8.78
C GLY A 42 5.67 3.27 -8.68
N PHE A 43 5.57 2.59 -9.82
CA PHE A 43 5.39 1.14 -9.97
C PHE A 43 6.16 0.30 -8.94
N SER A 44 7.47 0.52 -8.75
CA SER A 44 8.29 -0.28 -7.82
C SER A 44 7.81 -0.23 -6.35
N LYS A 45 7.24 0.89 -5.90
CA LYS A 45 6.67 0.99 -4.55
C LYS A 45 5.34 0.25 -4.48
N MET A 46 4.53 0.36 -5.52
CA MET A 46 3.25 -0.30 -5.63
C MET A 46 3.39 -1.83 -5.66
N VAL A 47 4.39 -2.35 -6.38
CA VAL A 47 4.75 -3.78 -6.35
C VAL A 47 5.03 -4.24 -4.93
N LYS A 48 5.84 -3.50 -4.15
CA LYS A 48 6.15 -3.85 -2.76
C LYS A 48 4.91 -3.87 -1.86
N ILE A 49 4.03 -2.89 -2.04
CA ILE A 49 2.78 -2.79 -1.27
C ILE A 49 1.84 -3.94 -1.64
N ALA A 50 1.70 -4.24 -2.93
CA ALA A 50 0.89 -5.33 -3.43
C ALA A 50 1.42 -6.69 -2.93
N ASP A 51 2.74 -6.89 -2.95
CA ASP A 51 3.42 -8.08 -2.43
C ASP A 51 3.20 -8.23 -0.92
N ALA A 52 3.40 -7.17 -0.15
CA ALA A 52 3.14 -7.15 1.31
C ALA A 52 1.66 -7.41 1.64
N LEU A 53 0.76 -6.87 0.83
CA LEU A 53 -0.67 -7.10 0.94
C LEU A 53 -1.11 -8.41 0.28
N GLY A 54 -0.22 -9.17 -0.36
CA GLY A 54 -0.55 -10.42 -1.07
C GLY A 54 -1.70 -10.27 -2.08
N VAL A 55 -1.82 -9.09 -2.71
CA VAL A 55 -2.85 -8.78 -3.71
C VAL A 55 -2.18 -8.48 -5.05
N SER A 56 -2.93 -8.68 -6.13
CA SER A 56 -2.42 -8.36 -7.46
C SER A 56 -2.42 -6.86 -7.71
N LEU A 57 -1.41 -6.37 -8.42
CA LEU A 57 -1.29 -4.95 -8.77
C LEU A 57 -2.48 -4.43 -9.60
N ASP A 58 -3.12 -5.33 -10.35
CA ASP A 58 -4.30 -5.04 -11.16
C ASP A 58 -5.53 -4.67 -10.31
N GLU A 59 -5.60 -5.09 -9.03
CA GLU A 59 -6.66 -4.65 -8.10
C GLU A 59 -6.58 -3.16 -7.79
N PHE A 60 -5.42 -2.53 -7.95
CA PHE A 60 -5.23 -1.10 -7.72
C PHE A 60 -5.51 -0.25 -8.96
N ARG A 61 -5.84 -0.87 -10.10
CA ARG A 61 -6.21 -0.19 -11.35
C ARG A 61 -7.58 0.47 -11.28
#